data_AF-A0A350LM64-F1
#
_entry.id   AF-A0A350LM64-F1
#
_cell.length_a   1.000
_cell.length_b   1.000
_cell.length_c   1.000
_cell.angle_alpha   90.00
_cell.angle_beta   90.00
_cell.angle_gamma   90.00
#
_symmetry.space_group_name_H-M   'P 1'
#
loop_
_entity.id
_entity.type
_entity.pdbx_description
1 polymer ?
#
loop_
_entity_poly.entity_id
_entity_poly.type
_entity_poly.pdbx_seq_one_letter_code
_entity_poly.pdbx_strand_id
1 'polypeptide(L)'
;MNGAGKRARRSKSRPEDVLPVLPDTKGDLFWEMNEPGTEFKQSVVGIVVVRADGTIGYINPYLASLVGELPADMVNEPLLDFVAEQDRAAIAEVVKDCVSGKRRFVQLETTITHKSGTIVDIFVDASVAVFKGQPAAVGAAIDISERKQAEQALADSEAKLQTALTNMSQGLLMQDEEGRIILFNRRFAEIFQLPQDQIRLSMTVPELMDLAASTSGLRDLDPEATLAQLAKILRDPAGGTYLQRLNDGRSISASFQPMPEGGIVVTFEDITQRLADQAEIQHMAQFDALTELPNRLSFYDRLDTLMKQQRPGEFVGVLSLDLDHFKAVNDTLGHPTGDLLLQAAARRMQSCRRGEDIPARLGGDEFAIIQTPVKDPSDITALASRLIEAVSAPYDLDGRQVIVGISIGVAVAPSDGTDPDVLMKNADLALYRAKADGGNVYRFFEHEMDARMQARRLIELDLRKAIHNGGEFELLYQPMIDVKTGAVDSCEALLRWSSPERGLMMPDEFIPVAEATGLIVPLGEWVLYHACVEAARWPGEISVSVNLSPAQFKSKKLVRSIKNALAESGLPADRL
;
A
#
# COMPACT_ATOMS: atom_id res chain seq x y z
N MET A 1 32.45 -27.53 6.86
CA MET A 1 33.11 -28.55 6.02
C MET A 1 33.60 -27.87 4.76
N ASN A 2 34.91 -27.97 4.51
CA ASN A 2 35.60 -27.43 3.34
C ASN A 2 35.11 -28.08 2.03
N GLY A 3 34.93 -27.27 1.00
CA GLY A 3 34.64 -27.74 -0.36
C GLY A 3 34.98 -26.68 -1.39
N ALA A 4 36.28 -26.51 -1.65
CA ALA A 4 36.81 -25.65 -2.71
C ALA A 4 36.46 -26.22 -4.09
N GLY A 5 35.56 -25.55 -4.82
CA GLY A 5 35.20 -25.85 -6.21
C GLY A 5 36.09 -25.08 -7.19
N LYS A 6 36.87 -25.83 -7.98
CA LYS A 6 37.83 -25.36 -8.99
C LYS A 6 37.17 -24.55 -10.11
N ARG A 7 37.93 -23.55 -10.59
CA ARG A 7 37.77 -22.81 -11.85
C ARG A 7 37.44 -23.73 -13.05
N ALA A 8 36.45 -23.35 -13.84
CA ALA A 8 36.31 -23.76 -15.24
C ALA A 8 36.15 -22.51 -16.12
N ARG A 9 37.28 -21.93 -16.55
CA ARG A 9 37.30 -20.98 -17.67
C ARG A 9 36.97 -21.78 -18.93
N ARG A 10 35.75 -21.63 -19.46
CA ARG A 10 35.39 -22.14 -20.78
C ARG A 10 36.22 -21.39 -21.83
N SER A 11 37.22 -22.09 -22.36
CA SER A 11 37.88 -21.78 -23.62
C SER A 11 36.83 -21.77 -24.72
N LYS A 12 36.48 -20.60 -25.26
CA LYS A 12 35.80 -20.50 -26.55
C LYS A 12 36.88 -20.65 -27.62
N SER A 13 37.07 -21.87 -28.10
CA SER A 13 37.77 -22.15 -29.35
C SER A 13 36.98 -21.47 -30.49
N ARG A 14 37.53 -20.40 -31.07
CA ARG A 14 37.07 -19.89 -32.36
C ARG A 14 37.30 -20.98 -33.42
N PRO A 15 36.41 -21.14 -34.42
CA PRO A 15 36.68 -22.05 -35.52
C PRO A 15 37.94 -21.58 -36.24
N GLU A 16 38.87 -22.49 -36.47
CA GLU A 16 39.98 -22.27 -37.39
C GLU A 16 39.39 -22.10 -38.80
N ASP A 17 39.22 -20.86 -39.23
CA ASP A 17 38.97 -20.56 -40.64
C ASP A 17 40.20 -21.02 -41.42
N VAL A 18 40.03 -22.16 -42.12
CA VAL A 18 41.03 -22.74 -43.00
C VAL A 18 41.21 -21.78 -44.18
N LEU A 19 42.21 -20.90 -44.08
CA LEU A 19 42.66 -20.10 -45.21
C LEU A 19 43.17 -21.02 -46.33
N PRO A 20 42.85 -20.76 -47.61
CA PRO A 20 43.28 -21.59 -48.70
C PRO A 20 44.81 -21.54 -48.82
N VAL A 21 45.43 -22.72 -48.83
CA VAL A 21 46.86 -22.89 -49.09
C VAL A 21 47.14 -22.43 -50.53
N LEU A 22 47.80 -21.28 -50.69
CA LEU A 22 48.27 -20.80 -51.99
C LEU A 22 49.39 -21.73 -52.53
N PRO A 23 49.51 -21.90 -53.87
CA PRO A 23 50.43 -22.87 -54.46
C PRO A 23 51.91 -22.53 -54.18
N ASP A 24 52.70 -23.56 -53.92
CA ASP A 24 54.16 -23.51 -53.74
C ASP A 24 54.85 -23.14 -55.06
N THR A 25 54.93 -21.85 -55.40
CA THR A 25 55.78 -21.36 -56.48
C THR A 25 57.22 -21.28 -55.99
N LYS A 26 57.95 -22.38 -56.13
CA LYS A 26 59.41 -22.41 -56.11
C LYS A 26 59.95 -21.58 -57.27
N GLY A 27 60.19 -20.30 -57.02
CA GLY A 27 60.84 -19.37 -57.94
C GLY A 27 60.48 -17.93 -57.59
N ASP A 28 61.43 -17.19 -57.03
CA ASP A 28 61.50 -15.72 -57.01
C ASP A 28 60.29 -14.92 -56.50
N LEU A 29 59.92 -15.10 -55.22
CA LEU A 29 59.08 -14.17 -54.46
C LEU A 29 59.89 -13.44 -53.38
N PHE A 30 61.11 -13.00 -53.72
CA PHE A 30 61.73 -11.91 -52.98
C PHE A 30 61.17 -10.62 -53.57
N TRP A 31 60.34 -9.90 -52.82
CA TRP A 31 60.00 -8.53 -53.16
C TRP A 31 61.29 -7.71 -53.06
N GLU A 32 62.03 -7.60 -54.16
CA GLU A 32 63.21 -6.77 -54.25
C GLU A 32 62.79 -5.41 -54.81
N MET A 33 62.56 -4.46 -53.91
CA MET A 33 62.08 -3.13 -54.27
C MET A 33 63.25 -2.14 -54.24
N ASN A 34 63.74 -1.77 -55.42
CA ASN A 34 64.74 -0.71 -55.60
C ASN A 34 64.08 0.68 -55.72
N GLU A 35 62.96 0.76 -56.46
CA GLU A 35 62.05 1.91 -56.51
C GLU A 35 60.58 1.43 -56.52
N PRO A 36 59.66 2.08 -55.79
CA PRO A 36 58.26 1.69 -55.74
C PRO A 36 57.55 2.01 -57.06
N GLY A 37 56.96 0.99 -57.69
CA GLY A 37 56.19 1.12 -58.94
C GLY A 37 54.92 1.97 -58.79
N THR A 38 54.37 2.45 -59.92
CA THR A 38 53.17 3.31 -59.96
C THR A 38 51.94 2.65 -59.33
N GLU A 39 51.87 1.31 -59.40
CA GLU A 39 50.80 0.47 -58.84
C GLU A 39 50.69 0.60 -57.31
N PHE A 40 51.81 0.73 -56.60
CA PHE A 40 51.83 0.92 -55.14
C PHE A 40 51.29 2.28 -54.72
N LYS A 41 51.51 3.31 -55.56
CA LYS A 41 51.08 4.69 -55.30
C LYS A 41 49.57 4.89 -55.45
N GLN A 42 48.92 4.08 -56.30
CA GLN A 42 47.47 4.14 -56.57
C GLN A 42 46.68 3.02 -55.88
N SER A 43 47.34 2.20 -55.04
CA SER A 43 46.68 1.14 -54.28
C SER A 43 45.63 1.69 -53.32
N VAL A 44 44.47 1.05 -53.29
CA VAL A 44 43.38 1.26 -52.32
C VAL A 44 43.63 0.55 -50.98
N VAL A 45 44.73 -0.19 -50.90
CA VAL A 45 45.26 -0.81 -49.68
C VAL A 45 46.48 -0.02 -49.24
N GLY A 46 46.61 0.22 -47.95
CA GLY A 46 47.77 0.88 -47.36
C GLY A 46 49.00 0.00 -47.48
N ILE A 47 50.12 0.54 -47.92
CA ILE A 47 51.36 -0.23 -48.10
C ILE A 47 52.49 0.49 -47.40
N VAL A 48 53.22 -0.23 -46.55
CA VAL A 48 54.43 0.26 -45.88
C VAL A 48 55.56 -0.75 -46.05
N VAL A 49 56.77 -0.25 -46.23
CA VAL A 49 58.00 -1.03 -46.15
C VAL A 49 58.82 -0.49 -45.00
N VAL A 50 59.28 -1.40 -44.15
CA VAL A 50 59.95 -1.11 -42.88
C VAL A 50 61.33 -1.74 -42.94
N ARG A 51 62.38 -0.94 -42.69
CA ARG A 51 63.77 -1.39 -42.73
C ARG A 51 64.13 -2.18 -41.47
N ALA A 52 65.30 -2.80 -41.47
CA ALA A 52 65.78 -3.60 -40.34
C ALA A 52 66.00 -2.80 -39.04
N ASP A 53 66.18 -1.47 -39.14
CA ASP A 53 66.27 -0.55 -38.01
C ASP A 53 64.90 -0.11 -37.45
N GLY A 54 63.80 -0.56 -38.06
CA GLY A 54 62.43 -0.20 -37.68
C GLY A 54 61.91 1.09 -38.31
N THR A 55 62.69 1.77 -39.15
CA THR A 55 62.28 3.00 -39.84
C THR A 55 61.49 2.71 -41.12
N ILE A 56 60.60 3.62 -41.50
CA ILE A 56 59.82 3.50 -42.73
C ILE A 56 60.72 3.75 -43.94
N GLY A 57 60.89 2.72 -44.77
CA GLY A 57 61.58 2.80 -46.06
C GLY A 57 60.70 3.34 -47.18
N TYR A 58 59.42 3.01 -47.14
CA TYR A 58 58.41 3.50 -48.07
C TYR A 58 57.02 3.42 -47.41
N ILE A 59 56.15 4.36 -47.74
CA ILE A 59 54.74 4.32 -47.38
C ILE A 59 53.93 4.91 -48.53
N ASN A 60 52.80 4.28 -48.89
CA ASN A 60 51.95 4.79 -49.95
C ASN A 60 51.02 5.92 -49.46
N PRO A 61 50.46 6.74 -50.37
CA PRO A 61 49.58 7.85 -50.00
C PRO A 61 48.34 7.43 -49.20
N TYR A 62 47.76 6.25 -49.49
CA TYR A 62 46.58 5.78 -48.77
C TYR A 62 46.88 5.50 -47.29
N LEU A 63 47.93 4.75 -46.96
CA LEU A 63 48.28 4.49 -45.56
C LEU A 63 48.69 5.76 -44.82
N ALA A 64 49.45 6.64 -45.47
CA ALA A 64 49.80 7.93 -44.91
C ALA A 64 48.56 8.78 -44.61
N SER A 65 47.53 8.72 -45.46
CA SER A 65 46.26 9.42 -45.23
C SER A 65 45.47 8.90 -44.03
N LEU A 66 45.55 7.59 -43.72
CA LEU A 66 44.93 7.01 -42.51
C LEU A 66 45.62 7.49 -41.22
N VAL A 67 46.92 7.77 -41.28
CA VAL A 67 47.69 8.41 -40.21
C VAL A 67 47.49 9.95 -40.22
N GLY A 68 47.04 10.51 -41.33
CA GLY A 68 46.81 11.94 -41.51
C GLY A 68 48.05 12.74 -41.90
N GLU A 69 49.14 12.06 -42.24
CA GLU A 69 50.42 12.69 -42.61
C GLU A 69 50.75 12.53 -44.09
N LEU A 70 51.73 13.29 -44.57
CA LEU A 70 52.23 13.14 -45.93
C LEU A 70 53.26 12.01 -45.95
N PRO A 71 53.29 11.15 -46.98
CA PRO A 71 54.27 10.08 -47.08
C PRO A 71 55.71 10.55 -46.88
N ALA A 72 56.07 11.73 -47.39
CA ALA A 72 57.41 12.30 -47.31
C ALA A 72 57.86 12.59 -45.87
N ASP A 73 56.93 12.95 -44.99
CA ASP A 73 57.20 13.29 -43.59
C ASP A 73 57.35 12.03 -42.73
N MET A 74 56.80 10.90 -43.20
CA MET A 74 56.86 9.62 -42.51
C MET A 74 58.05 8.75 -42.92
N VAL A 75 58.63 8.97 -44.11
CA VAL A 75 59.81 8.18 -44.54
C VAL A 75 61.01 8.51 -43.66
N ASN A 76 61.70 7.47 -43.19
CA ASN A 76 62.80 7.47 -42.22
C ASN A 76 62.40 7.70 -40.76
N GLU A 77 61.12 7.93 -40.47
CA GLU A 77 60.62 7.92 -39.09
C GLU A 77 60.37 6.48 -38.60
N PRO A 78 60.42 6.22 -37.29
CA PRO A 78 60.08 4.93 -36.71
C PRO A 78 58.61 4.57 -36.97
N LEU A 79 58.33 3.36 -37.50
CA LEU A 79 56.96 2.91 -37.76
C LEU A 79 56.08 2.98 -36.50
N LEU A 80 56.67 2.62 -35.35
CA LEU A 80 55.96 2.48 -34.08
C LEU A 80 55.40 3.81 -33.56
N ASP A 81 55.92 4.94 -34.01
CA ASP A 81 55.41 6.25 -33.59
C ASP A 81 53.97 6.48 -34.09
N PHE A 82 53.61 5.87 -35.21
CA PHE A 82 52.28 5.95 -35.83
C PHE A 82 51.33 4.81 -35.42
N VAL A 83 51.82 3.85 -34.62
CA VAL A 83 51.01 2.74 -34.06
C VAL A 83 50.53 3.14 -32.66
N ALA A 84 49.28 2.83 -32.33
CA ALA A 84 48.75 3.11 -31.01
C ALA A 84 49.54 2.38 -29.92
N GLU A 85 49.72 3.02 -28.76
CA GLU A 85 50.62 2.56 -27.69
C GLU A 85 50.42 1.09 -27.30
N GLN A 86 49.15 0.66 -27.22
CA GLN A 86 48.76 -0.70 -26.86
C GLN A 86 49.23 -1.79 -27.85
N ASP A 87 49.41 -1.44 -29.13
CA ASP A 87 49.75 -2.39 -30.19
C ASP A 87 51.21 -2.30 -30.67
N ARG A 88 51.98 -1.30 -30.19
CA ARG A 88 53.39 -1.10 -30.57
C ARG A 88 54.25 -2.34 -30.33
N ALA A 89 54.04 -3.04 -29.22
CA ALA A 89 54.80 -4.24 -28.88
C ALA A 89 54.55 -5.38 -29.88
N ALA A 90 53.29 -5.58 -30.28
CA ALA A 90 52.91 -6.59 -31.25
C ALA A 90 53.50 -6.28 -32.63
N ILE A 91 53.38 -5.03 -33.09
CA ILE A 91 53.93 -4.62 -34.39
C ILE A 91 55.46 -4.68 -34.42
N ALA A 92 56.14 -4.31 -33.33
CA ALA A 92 57.59 -4.44 -33.22
C ALA A 92 58.05 -5.89 -33.36
N GLU A 93 57.32 -6.85 -32.76
CA GLU A 93 57.60 -8.27 -32.91
C GLU A 93 57.38 -8.75 -34.34
N VAL A 94 56.29 -8.32 -34.98
CA VAL A 94 55.99 -8.67 -36.39
C VAL A 94 57.08 -8.17 -37.34
N VAL A 95 57.50 -6.90 -37.20
CA VAL A 95 58.58 -6.32 -38.02
C VAL A 95 59.88 -7.11 -37.81
N LYS A 96 60.23 -7.41 -36.56
CA LYS A 96 61.45 -8.17 -36.22
C LYS A 96 61.42 -9.60 -36.78
N ASP A 97 60.30 -10.31 -36.66
CA ASP A 97 60.14 -11.68 -37.17
C ASP A 97 60.20 -11.71 -38.71
N CYS A 98 59.65 -10.70 -39.40
CA CYS A 98 59.74 -10.58 -40.86
C CYS A 98 61.15 -10.19 -41.33
N VAL A 99 61.79 -9.18 -40.74
CA VAL A 99 63.15 -8.76 -41.11
C VAL A 99 64.18 -9.86 -40.90
N SER A 100 64.05 -10.64 -39.82
CA SER A 100 64.95 -11.77 -39.54
C SER A 100 64.67 -13.01 -40.40
N GLY A 101 63.61 -13.00 -41.20
CA GLY A 101 63.17 -14.14 -42.01
C GLY A 101 62.59 -15.30 -41.19
N LYS A 102 62.36 -15.10 -39.87
CA LYS A 102 61.85 -16.12 -38.94
C LYS A 102 60.40 -16.47 -39.22
N ARG A 103 59.58 -15.50 -39.67
CA ARG A 103 58.25 -15.74 -40.23
C ARG A 103 58.16 -15.14 -41.62
N ARG A 104 57.62 -15.92 -42.56
CA ARG A 104 57.42 -15.45 -43.95
C ARG A 104 56.23 -14.52 -44.13
N PHE A 105 55.20 -14.71 -43.30
CA PHE A 105 53.92 -14.01 -43.39
C PHE A 105 53.23 -13.96 -42.02
N VAL A 106 52.61 -12.84 -41.67
CA VAL A 106 51.84 -12.62 -40.44
C VAL A 106 50.63 -11.75 -40.74
N GLN A 107 49.46 -12.13 -40.21
CA GLN A 107 48.25 -11.31 -40.25
C GLN A 107 47.84 -10.92 -38.83
N LEU A 108 47.42 -9.68 -38.63
CA LEU A 108 46.86 -9.21 -37.36
C LEU A 108 45.94 -7.99 -37.54
N GLU A 109 44.95 -7.87 -36.66
CA GLU A 109 44.26 -6.60 -36.43
C GLU A 109 45.10 -5.76 -35.47
N THR A 110 45.30 -4.49 -35.80
CA THR A 110 46.08 -3.53 -35.00
C THR A 110 45.46 -2.15 -35.14
N THR A 111 45.92 -1.21 -34.33
CA THR A 111 45.46 0.18 -34.39
C THR A 111 46.59 1.15 -34.71
N ILE A 112 46.29 2.12 -35.58
CA ILE A 112 47.18 3.25 -35.88
C ILE A 112 46.61 4.53 -35.30
N THR A 113 47.50 5.47 -35.00
CA THR A 113 47.12 6.77 -34.44
C THR A 113 47.14 7.81 -35.55
N HIS A 114 45.97 8.36 -35.87
CA HIS A 114 45.87 9.52 -36.74
C HIS A 114 46.42 10.76 -36.01
N LYS A 115 47.00 11.73 -36.72
CA LYS A 115 47.60 12.95 -36.16
C LYS A 115 46.67 13.79 -35.26
N SER A 116 45.35 13.61 -35.40
CA SER A 116 44.34 14.24 -34.53
C SER A 116 44.22 13.58 -33.15
N GLY A 117 44.92 12.47 -32.91
CA GLY A 117 44.78 11.61 -31.74
C GLY A 117 43.69 10.54 -31.88
N THR A 118 43.01 10.45 -33.03
CA THR A 118 41.99 9.43 -33.29
C THR A 118 42.65 8.09 -33.59
N ILE A 119 42.10 7.01 -33.04
CA ILE A 119 42.56 5.65 -33.31
C ILE A 119 41.81 5.11 -34.53
N VAL A 120 42.54 4.54 -35.49
CA VAL A 120 41.98 3.86 -36.67
C VAL A 120 42.30 2.38 -36.57
N ASP A 121 41.27 1.54 -36.66
CA ASP A 121 41.42 0.09 -36.67
C ASP A 121 41.83 -0.36 -38.07
N ILE A 122 42.95 -1.07 -38.16
CA ILE A 122 43.45 -1.63 -39.42
C ILE A 122 43.70 -3.13 -39.31
N PHE A 123 43.49 -3.84 -40.41
CA PHE A 123 43.97 -5.20 -40.60
C PHE A 123 45.27 -5.17 -41.40
N VAL A 124 46.32 -5.80 -40.87
CA VAL A 124 47.66 -5.78 -41.44
C VAL A 124 48.12 -7.18 -41.84
N ASP A 125 48.53 -7.30 -43.10
CA ASP A 125 49.24 -8.43 -43.67
C ASP A 125 50.71 -8.07 -43.85
N ALA A 126 51.61 -8.67 -43.07
CA ALA A 126 53.04 -8.42 -43.11
C ALA A 126 53.81 -9.62 -43.69
N SER A 127 54.80 -9.35 -44.54
CA SER A 127 55.68 -10.37 -45.12
C SER A 127 57.13 -9.89 -45.25
N VAL A 128 58.04 -10.84 -45.50
CA VAL A 128 59.47 -10.57 -45.70
C VAL A 128 59.69 -9.90 -47.06
N ALA A 129 60.54 -8.87 -47.11
CA ALA A 129 60.91 -8.17 -48.34
C ALA A 129 62.41 -7.81 -48.34
N VAL A 130 62.91 -7.38 -49.49
CA VAL A 130 64.24 -6.78 -49.66
C VAL A 130 64.07 -5.37 -50.21
N PHE A 131 64.57 -4.37 -49.49
CA PHE A 131 64.48 -2.97 -49.89
C PHE A 131 65.89 -2.42 -50.12
N LYS A 132 66.18 -1.97 -51.35
CA LYS A 132 67.51 -1.47 -51.75
C LYS A 132 68.67 -2.41 -51.37
N GLY A 133 68.49 -3.71 -51.58
CA GLY A 133 69.48 -4.74 -51.27
C GLY A 133 69.64 -5.11 -49.79
N GLN A 134 68.78 -4.61 -48.89
CA GLN A 134 68.78 -4.96 -47.46
C GLN A 134 67.48 -5.64 -47.01
N PRO A 135 67.52 -6.53 -46.00
CA PRO A 135 66.32 -7.15 -45.43
C PRO A 135 65.33 -6.11 -44.88
N ALA A 136 64.06 -6.27 -45.21
CA ALA A 136 62.96 -5.39 -44.83
C ALA A 136 61.68 -6.20 -44.57
N ALA A 137 60.66 -5.55 -43.99
CA ALA A 137 59.30 -6.07 -43.90
C ALA A 137 58.38 -5.22 -44.78
N VAL A 138 57.46 -5.84 -45.51
CA VAL A 138 56.37 -5.15 -46.22
C VAL A 138 55.05 -5.46 -45.53
N GLY A 139 54.28 -4.43 -45.21
CA GLY A 139 52.95 -4.52 -44.63
C GLY A 139 51.90 -3.95 -45.58
N ALA A 140 50.82 -4.69 -45.80
CA ALA A 140 49.60 -4.22 -46.43
C ALA A 140 48.53 -4.00 -45.35
N ALA A 141 47.88 -2.84 -45.32
CA ALA A 141 46.96 -2.40 -44.27
C ALA A 141 45.61 -2.00 -44.87
N ILE A 142 44.51 -2.52 -44.32
CA ILE A 142 43.14 -2.20 -44.71
C ILE A 142 42.42 -1.58 -43.51
N ASP A 143 41.74 -0.44 -43.71
CA ASP A 143 40.88 0.14 -42.67
C ASP A 143 39.66 -0.75 -42.42
N ILE A 144 39.47 -1.16 -41.18
CA ILE A 144 38.35 -2.01 -40.73
C ILE A 144 37.44 -1.30 -39.72
N SER A 145 37.58 0.02 -39.57
CA SER A 145 36.85 0.82 -38.59
C SER A 145 35.34 0.75 -38.78
N GLU A 146 34.84 0.89 -40.02
CA GLU A 146 33.40 0.80 -40.32
C GLU A 146 32.82 -0.58 -39.96
N ARG A 147 33.54 -1.66 -40.28
CA ARG A 147 33.13 -3.03 -39.95
C ARG A 147 33.02 -3.22 -38.44
N LYS A 148 34.04 -2.81 -37.68
CA LYS A 148 34.04 -2.92 -36.21
C LYS A 148 32.94 -2.09 -35.56
N GLN A 149 32.67 -0.89 -36.07
CA GLN A 149 31.58 -0.05 -35.57
C GLN A 149 30.22 -0.68 -35.83
N ALA A 150 30.00 -1.28 -37.00
CA ALA A 150 28.76 -1.99 -37.31
C ALA A 150 28.55 -3.23 -36.42
N GLU A 151 29.61 -4.04 -36.23
CA GLU A 151 29.58 -5.22 -35.35
C GLU A 151 29.29 -4.82 -33.89
N GLN A 152 29.92 -3.76 -33.38
CA GLN A 152 29.68 -3.27 -32.02
C GLN A 152 28.27 -2.68 -31.87
N ALA A 153 27.79 -1.91 -32.84
CA ALA A 153 26.44 -1.35 -32.81
C ALA A 153 25.37 -2.44 -32.81
N LEU A 154 25.58 -3.53 -33.56
CA LEU A 154 24.70 -4.69 -33.54
C LEU A 154 24.72 -5.38 -32.17
N ALA A 155 25.91 -5.65 -31.62
CA ALA A 155 26.04 -6.26 -30.29
C ALA A 155 25.39 -5.42 -29.19
N ASP A 156 25.54 -4.10 -29.24
CA ASP A 156 24.90 -3.17 -28.30
C ASP A 156 23.37 -3.16 -28.44
N SER A 157 22.86 -3.26 -29.67
CA SER A 157 21.42 -3.35 -29.95
C SER A 157 20.81 -4.65 -29.40
N GLU A 158 21.48 -5.79 -29.65
CA GLU A 158 21.07 -7.10 -29.13
C GLU A 158 21.07 -7.12 -27.59
N ALA A 159 22.13 -6.59 -26.97
CA ALA A 159 22.23 -6.50 -25.52
C ALA A 159 21.10 -5.63 -24.91
N LYS A 160 20.76 -4.51 -25.55
CA LYS A 160 19.64 -3.65 -25.13
C LYS A 160 18.30 -4.37 -25.24
N LEU A 161 18.02 -5.04 -26.36
CA LEU A 161 16.81 -5.83 -26.56
C LEU A 161 16.67 -6.94 -25.50
N GLN A 162 17.75 -7.69 -25.26
CA GLN A 162 17.74 -8.77 -24.27
C GLN A 162 17.52 -8.24 -22.85
N THR A 163 18.12 -7.10 -22.51
CA THR A 163 17.92 -6.43 -21.22
C THR A 163 16.48 -5.97 -21.03
N ALA A 164 15.88 -5.36 -22.07
CA ALA A 164 14.49 -4.94 -22.05
C ALA A 164 13.56 -6.15 -21.82
N LEU A 165 13.70 -7.20 -22.62
CA LEU A 165 12.88 -8.42 -22.52
C LEU A 165 12.99 -9.11 -21.15
N THR A 166 14.18 -9.11 -20.56
CA THR A 166 14.44 -9.76 -19.26
C THR A 166 13.88 -8.96 -18.08
N ASN A 167 13.91 -7.62 -18.17
CA ASN A 167 13.44 -6.74 -17.10
C ASN A 167 11.96 -6.35 -17.24
N MET A 168 11.27 -6.75 -18.31
CA MET A 168 9.81 -6.59 -18.42
C MET A 168 9.11 -7.31 -17.27
N SER A 169 8.12 -6.65 -16.65
CA SER A 169 7.27 -7.23 -15.61
C SER A 169 6.24 -8.21 -16.17
N GLN A 170 5.85 -8.03 -17.43
CA GLN A 170 4.90 -8.89 -18.14
C GLN A 170 5.61 -10.07 -18.81
N GLY A 171 4.93 -11.21 -18.84
CA GLY A 171 5.27 -12.31 -19.74
C GLY A 171 5.03 -11.89 -21.18
N LEU A 172 5.96 -12.19 -22.08
CA LEU A 172 5.83 -11.92 -23.51
C LEU A 172 5.93 -13.23 -24.28
N LEU A 173 5.04 -13.42 -25.23
CA LEU A 173 5.04 -14.49 -26.21
C LEU A 173 4.70 -13.91 -27.57
N MET A 174 5.49 -14.20 -28.60
CA MET A 174 5.19 -13.81 -29.98
C MET A 174 5.10 -15.08 -30.82
N GLN A 175 4.14 -15.09 -31.74
CA GLN A 175 3.93 -16.18 -32.68
C GLN A 175 3.87 -15.68 -34.12
N ASP A 176 4.29 -16.53 -35.06
CA ASP A 176 4.16 -16.30 -36.51
C ASP A 176 2.72 -16.48 -37.01
N GLU A 177 2.51 -16.32 -38.33
CA GLU A 177 1.20 -16.49 -38.99
C GLU A 177 0.63 -17.91 -38.83
N GLU A 178 1.49 -18.92 -38.68
CA GLU A 178 1.09 -20.31 -38.48
C GLU A 178 0.91 -20.68 -36.99
N GLY A 179 1.03 -19.72 -36.08
CA GLY A 179 0.83 -19.94 -34.64
C GLY A 179 1.98 -20.64 -33.95
N ARG A 180 3.20 -20.55 -34.51
CA ARG A 180 4.43 -21.05 -33.89
C ARG A 180 5.15 -19.95 -33.13
N ILE A 181 5.71 -20.30 -31.98
CA ILE A 181 6.41 -19.37 -31.09
C ILE A 181 7.72 -18.91 -31.73
N ILE A 182 7.87 -17.61 -31.94
CA ILE A 182 9.09 -16.99 -32.46
C ILE A 182 9.92 -16.30 -31.37
N LEU A 183 9.27 -15.88 -30.29
CA LEU A 183 9.93 -15.22 -29.17
C LEU A 183 9.13 -15.41 -27.89
N PHE A 184 9.81 -15.60 -26.77
CA PHE A 184 9.22 -15.50 -25.45
C PHE A 184 10.25 -14.96 -24.46
N ASN A 185 9.78 -14.29 -23.41
CA ASN A 185 10.66 -13.86 -22.33
C ASN A 185 10.60 -14.81 -21.13
N ARG A 186 11.51 -14.60 -20.18
CA ARG A 186 11.58 -15.39 -18.94
C ARG A 186 10.31 -15.26 -18.09
N ARG A 187 9.70 -14.08 -18.02
CA ARG A 187 8.48 -13.85 -17.22
C ARG A 187 7.30 -14.70 -17.67
N PHE A 188 7.16 -14.95 -18.97
CA PHE A 188 6.12 -15.84 -19.49
C PHE A 188 6.22 -17.25 -18.86
N ALA A 189 7.41 -17.84 -18.86
CA ALA A 189 7.64 -19.16 -18.26
C ALA A 189 7.40 -19.14 -16.74
N GLU A 190 7.77 -18.07 -16.04
CA GLU A 190 7.54 -17.93 -14.60
C GLU A 190 6.05 -17.82 -14.24
N ILE A 191 5.28 -17.00 -14.99
CA ILE A 191 3.82 -16.83 -14.78
C ILE A 191 3.11 -18.18 -14.92
N PHE A 192 3.42 -18.95 -15.98
CA PHE A 192 2.80 -20.24 -16.21
C PHE A 192 3.53 -21.42 -15.53
N GLN A 193 4.51 -21.14 -14.66
CA GLN A 193 5.32 -22.14 -13.94
C GLN A 193 5.85 -23.26 -14.86
N LEU A 194 6.25 -22.89 -16.08
CA LEU A 194 6.73 -23.80 -17.10
C LEU A 194 8.25 -23.96 -17.01
N PRO A 195 8.80 -25.18 -17.19
CA PRO A 195 10.24 -25.37 -17.32
C PRO A 195 10.74 -24.68 -18.60
N GLN A 196 11.56 -23.64 -18.44
CA GLN A 196 12.05 -22.83 -19.56
C GLN A 196 12.84 -23.67 -20.59
N ASP A 197 13.51 -24.72 -20.14
CA ASP A 197 14.28 -25.66 -20.97
C ASP A 197 13.40 -26.56 -21.87
N GLN A 198 12.10 -26.63 -21.58
CA GLN A 198 11.14 -27.41 -22.35
C GLN A 198 10.38 -26.56 -23.38
N ILE A 199 10.35 -25.23 -23.21
CA ILE A 199 9.76 -24.31 -24.20
C ILE A 199 10.74 -24.14 -25.36
N ARG A 200 10.31 -24.52 -26.56
CA ARG A 200 11.12 -24.44 -27.78
C ARG A 200 10.56 -23.38 -28.72
N LEU A 201 11.45 -22.64 -29.37
CA LEU A 201 11.07 -21.86 -30.55
C LEU A 201 10.49 -22.81 -31.61
N SER A 202 9.56 -22.29 -32.40
CA SER A 202 8.75 -23.01 -33.38
C SER A 202 7.71 -24.00 -32.82
N MET A 203 7.58 -24.13 -31.50
CA MET A 203 6.49 -24.89 -30.87
C MET A 203 5.15 -24.20 -31.12
N THR A 204 4.07 -24.97 -31.29
CA THR A 204 2.72 -24.44 -31.51
C THR A 204 1.99 -24.17 -30.19
N VAL A 205 0.98 -23.31 -30.21
CA VAL A 205 0.15 -23.02 -29.00
C VAL A 205 -0.48 -24.28 -28.40
N PRO A 206 -1.04 -25.24 -29.17
CA PRO A 206 -1.56 -26.49 -28.60
C PRO A 206 -0.50 -27.31 -27.86
N GLU A 207 0.71 -27.45 -28.43
CA GLU A 207 1.81 -28.16 -27.77
C GLU A 207 2.24 -27.48 -26.46
N LEU A 208 2.21 -26.14 -26.44
CA LEU A 208 2.50 -25.36 -25.23
C LEU A 208 1.42 -25.56 -24.15
N MET A 209 0.15 -25.63 -24.55
CA MET A 209 -0.96 -25.92 -23.64
C MET A 209 -0.88 -27.34 -23.07
N ASP A 210 -0.50 -28.32 -23.88
CA ASP A 210 -0.27 -29.70 -23.44
C ASP A 210 0.92 -29.80 -22.46
N LEU A 211 1.99 -29.03 -22.70
CA LEU A 211 3.11 -28.92 -21.78
C LEU A 211 2.69 -28.31 -20.43
N ALA A 212 1.89 -27.24 -20.44
CA ALA A 212 1.35 -26.63 -19.23
C ALA A 212 0.46 -27.60 -18.45
N ALA A 213 -0.44 -28.29 -19.15
CA ALA A 213 -1.35 -29.26 -18.55
C ALA A 213 -0.62 -30.46 -17.93
N SER A 214 0.50 -30.90 -18.52
CA SER A 214 1.26 -32.07 -18.06
C SER A 214 2.27 -31.77 -16.95
N THR A 215 2.77 -30.54 -16.87
CA THR A 215 3.91 -30.21 -15.99
C THR A 215 3.51 -29.43 -14.75
N SER A 216 2.67 -28.41 -14.90
CA SER A 216 2.26 -27.54 -13.79
C SER A 216 0.83 -27.82 -13.33
N GLY A 217 0.09 -28.65 -14.08
CA GLY A 217 -1.33 -28.89 -13.82
C GLY A 217 -2.19 -27.66 -14.03
N LEU A 218 -1.61 -26.55 -14.50
CA LEU A 218 -2.32 -25.31 -14.76
C LEU A 218 -3.25 -25.53 -15.94
N ARG A 219 -4.53 -25.39 -15.67
CA ARG A 219 -5.58 -25.42 -16.67
C ARG A 219 -6.47 -24.22 -16.48
N ASP A 220 -6.96 -23.72 -17.60
CA ASP A 220 -8.07 -22.79 -17.57
C ASP A 220 -9.26 -23.47 -16.89
N LEU A 221 -9.95 -22.73 -16.02
CA LEU A 221 -11.19 -23.17 -15.39
C LEU A 221 -12.30 -23.40 -16.42
N ASP A 222 -12.27 -22.69 -17.56
CA ASP A 222 -13.23 -22.88 -18.66
C ASP A 222 -12.55 -22.87 -20.04
N PRO A 223 -11.97 -24.01 -20.47
CA PRO A 223 -11.22 -24.08 -21.73
C PRO A 223 -12.06 -23.81 -22.99
N GLU A 224 -13.33 -24.22 -23.01
CA GLU A 224 -14.21 -24.04 -24.17
C GLU A 224 -14.62 -22.58 -24.36
N ALA A 225 -15.03 -21.90 -23.28
CA ALA A 225 -15.35 -20.48 -23.35
C ALA A 225 -14.12 -19.62 -23.69
N THR A 226 -12.96 -20.00 -23.16
CA THR A 226 -11.67 -19.38 -23.47
C THR A 226 -11.39 -19.43 -24.96
N LEU A 227 -11.48 -20.63 -25.56
CA LEU A 227 -11.20 -20.83 -26.98
C LEU A 227 -12.13 -19.98 -27.87
N ALA A 228 -13.42 -19.92 -27.53
CA ALA A 228 -14.40 -19.14 -28.26
C ALA A 228 -14.12 -17.63 -28.19
N GLN A 229 -13.75 -17.13 -27.01
CA GLN A 229 -13.46 -15.71 -26.80
C GLN A 229 -12.12 -15.30 -27.42
N LEU A 230 -11.09 -16.13 -27.33
CA LEU A 230 -9.83 -15.93 -28.04
C LEU A 230 -10.05 -15.90 -29.55
N ALA A 231 -10.83 -16.84 -30.11
CA ALA A 231 -11.16 -16.84 -31.53
C ALA A 231 -11.90 -15.57 -32.00
N LYS A 232 -12.57 -14.85 -31.10
CA LYS A 232 -13.16 -13.53 -31.38
C LYS A 232 -12.11 -12.42 -31.32
N ILE A 233 -11.27 -12.40 -30.30
CA ILE A 233 -10.19 -11.41 -30.12
C ILE A 233 -9.19 -11.48 -31.28
N LEU A 234 -8.79 -12.68 -31.69
CA LEU A 234 -7.83 -12.89 -32.77
C LEU A 234 -8.38 -12.49 -34.15
N ARG A 235 -9.71 -12.36 -34.29
CA ARG A 235 -10.36 -11.85 -35.51
C ARG A 235 -10.47 -10.32 -35.54
N ASP A 236 -10.27 -9.66 -34.41
CA ASP A 236 -10.32 -8.21 -34.32
C ASP A 236 -8.94 -7.62 -34.68
N PRO A 237 -8.83 -6.77 -35.71
CA PRO A 237 -7.56 -6.12 -36.06
C PRO A 237 -7.03 -5.17 -34.98
N ALA A 238 -7.87 -4.73 -34.02
CA ALA A 238 -7.43 -3.98 -32.85
C ALA A 238 -6.85 -4.87 -31.74
N GLY A 239 -7.00 -6.20 -31.85
CA GLY A 239 -6.67 -7.14 -30.78
C GLY A 239 -7.67 -7.08 -29.63
N GLY A 240 -7.22 -7.48 -28.44
CA GLY A 240 -8.09 -7.47 -27.26
C GLY A 240 -7.46 -8.15 -26.05
N THR A 241 -8.15 -8.03 -24.92
CA THR A 241 -7.70 -8.59 -23.64
C THR A 241 -8.65 -9.68 -23.17
N TYR A 242 -8.10 -10.75 -22.63
CA TYR A 242 -8.81 -11.86 -22.03
C TYR A 242 -8.32 -12.09 -20.59
N LEU A 243 -9.25 -12.42 -19.69
CA LEU A 243 -8.93 -12.81 -18.33
C LEU A 243 -8.97 -14.33 -18.22
N GLN A 244 -7.80 -14.95 -18.15
CA GLN A 244 -7.65 -16.37 -17.92
C GLN A 244 -7.60 -16.66 -16.41
N ARG A 245 -8.44 -17.59 -15.95
CA ARG A 245 -8.43 -18.04 -14.56
C ARG A 245 -7.85 -19.45 -14.48
N LEU A 246 -6.77 -19.59 -13.74
CA LEU A 246 -6.09 -20.86 -13.55
C LEU A 246 -6.67 -21.60 -12.34
N ASN A 247 -6.60 -22.93 -12.37
CA ASN A 247 -7.08 -23.79 -11.28
C ASN A 247 -6.31 -23.65 -9.95
N ASP A 248 -5.15 -23.01 -9.95
CA ASP A 248 -4.40 -22.64 -8.73
C ASP A 248 -4.93 -21.35 -8.05
N GLY A 249 -5.97 -20.73 -8.63
CA GLY A 249 -6.61 -19.51 -8.13
C GLY A 249 -6.07 -18.22 -8.72
N ARG A 250 -5.01 -18.27 -9.54
CA ARG A 250 -4.45 -17.06 -10.16
C ARG A 250 -5.28 -16.58 -11.35
N SER A 251 -5.28 -15.26 -11.53
CA SER A 251 -5.98 -14.56 -12.60
C SER A 251 -4.96 -13.85 -13.50
N ILE A 252 -4.80 -14.34 -14.73
CA ILE A 252 -3.84 -13.85 -15.71
C ILE A 252 -4.56 -13.01 -16.76
N SER A 253 -4.16 -11.75 -16.93
CA SER A 253 -4.58 -10.91 -18.03
C SER A 253 -3.71 -11.19 -19.24
N ALA A 254 -4.31 -11.67 -20.33
CA ALA A 254 -3.64 -11.90 -21.61
C ALA A 254 -4.10 -10.86 -22.64
N SER A 255 -3.17 -10.03 -23.13
CA SER A 255 -3.45 -9.01 -24.15
C SER A 255 -2.85 -9.42 -25.48
N PHE A 256 -3.69 -9.52 -26.50
CA PHE A 256 -3.36 -10.01 -27.84
C PHE A 256 -3.30 -8.82 -28.80
N GLN A 257 -2.20 -8.69 -29.53
CA GLN A 257 -2.00 -7.64 -30.51
C GLN A 257 -1.46 -8.23 -31.83
N PRO A 258 -2.22 -8.15 -32.94
CA PRO A 258 -1.75 -8.59 -34.24
C PRO A 258 -0.50 -7.81 -34.68
N MET A 259 0.43 -8.48 -35.36
CA MET A 259 1.63 -7.86 -35.90
C MET A 259 1.45 -7.44 -37.37
N PRO A 260 2.11 -6.35 -37.85
CA PRO A 260 1.98 -5.89 -39.23
C PRO A 260 2.46 -6.89 -40.30
N GLU A 261 3.48 -7.68 -39.99
CA GLU A 261 4.07 -8.69 -40.89
C GLU A 261 3.42 -10.08 -40.72
N GLY A 262 2.26 -10.14 -40.06
CA GLY A 262 1.61 -11.39 -39.72
C GLY A 262 2.06 -11.95 -38.37
N GLY A 263 1.21 -12.79 -37.78
CA GLY A 263 1.41 -13.30 -36.42
C GLY A 263 0.89 -12.36 -35.33
N ILE A 264 1.16 -12.70 -34.06
CA ILE A 264 0.52 -12.07 -32.90
C ILE A 264 1.51 -11.94 -31.74
N VAL A 265 1.47 -10.80 -31.06
CA VAL A 265 2.13 -10.59 -29.77
C VAL A 265 1.10 -10.80 -28.67
N VAL A 266 1.46 -11.58 -27.66
CA VAL A 266 0.67 -11.79 -26.45
C VAL A 266 1.49 -11.37 -25.24
N THR A 267 0.97 -10.43 -24.46
CA THR A 267 1.50 -10.10 -23.15
C THR A 267 0.64 -10.69 -22.04
N PHE A 268 1.29 -11.16 -20.98
CA PHE A 268 0.66 -11.80 -19.84
C PHE A 268 1.03 -11.07 -18.56
N GLU A 269 0.03 -10.78 -17.75
CA GLU A 269 0.20 -10.14 -16.45
C GLU A 269 -0.59 -10.90 -15.39
N ASP A 270 0.07 -11.27 -14.29
CA ASP A 270 -0.63 -11.80 -13.12
C ASP A 270 -1.32 -10.64 -12.39
N ILE A 271 -2.64 -10.55 -12.54
CA ILE A 271 -3.46 -9.50 -11.92
C ILE A 271 -4.20 -10.00 -10.69
N THR A 272 -3.81 -11.16 -10.13
CA THR A 272 -4.47 -11.78 -8.98
C THR A 272 -4.54 -10.82 -7.78
N GLN A 273 -3.39 -10.25 -7.40
CA GLN A 273 -3.33 -9.29 -6.29
C GLN A 273 -4.18 -8.05 -6.58
N ARG A 274 -4.11 -7.53 -7.81
CA ARG A 274 -4.88 -6.34 -8.21
C ARG A 274 -6.38 -6.57 -8.10
N LEU A 275 -6.86 -7.75 -8.50
CA LEU A 275 -8.28 -8.11 -8.36
C LEU A 275 -8.68 -8.32 -6.89
N ALA A 276 -7.81 -8.91 -6.07
CA ALA A 276 -8.04 -9.05 -4.64
C ALA A 276 -8.13 -7.69 -3.95
N ASP A 277 -7.19 -6.78 -4.22
CA ASP A 277 -7.17 -5.41 -3.69
C ASP A 277 -8.43 -4.64 -4.14
N GLN A 278 -8.84 -4.79 -5.40
CA GLN A 278 -10.07 -4.17 -5.90
C GLN A 278 -11.33 -4.70 -5.20
N ALA A 279 -11.40 -6.01 -4.97
CA ALA A 279 -12.50 -6.63 -4.24
C ALA A 279 -12.54 -6.16 -2.78
N GLU A 280 -11.36 -6.05 -2.14
CA GLU A 280 -11.23 -5.53 -0.79
C GLU A 280 -11.66 -4.06 -0.70
N ILE A 281 -11.22 -3.20 -1.63
CA ILE A 281 -11.66 -1.79 -1.70
C ILE A 281 -13.18 -1.71 -1.86
N GLN A 282 -13.76 -2.52 -2.75
CA GLN A 282 -15.22 -2.56 -2.94
C GLN A 282 -15.94 -3.03 -1.67
N HIS A 283 -15.37 -4.00 -0.97
CA HIS A 283 -15.92 -4.50 0.28
C HIS A 283 -15.84 -3.45 1.39
N MET A 284 -14.69 -2.79 1.58
CA MET A 284 -14.49 -1.72 2.56
C MET A 284 -15.38 -0.50 2.31
N ALA A 285 -15.73 -0.22 1.05
CA ALA A 285 -16.66 0.85 0.71
C ALA A 285 -18.07 0.59 1.27
N GLN A 286 -18.45 -0.67 1.52
CA GLN A 286 -19.80 -1.05 1.95
C GLN A 286 -19.86 -1.62 3.37
N PHE A 287 -18.79 -2.23 3.88
CA PHE A 287 -18.77 -2.97 5.13
C PHE A 287 -17.70 -2.47 6.10
N ASP A 288 -17.96 -2.61 7.39
CA ASP A 288 -17.03 -2.38 8.49
C ASP A 288 -16.02 -3.52 8.57
N ALA A 289 -14.72 -3.20 8.55
CA ALA A 289 -13.65 -4.17 8.46
C ALA A 289 -13.55 -5.11 9.67
N LEU A 290 -14.06 -4.71 10.83
CA LEU A 290 -13.98 -5.55 12.05
C LEU A 290 -15.18 -6.48 12.19
N THR A 291 -16.39 -5.98 11.96
CA THR A 291 -17.65 -6.68 12.24
C THR A 291 -18.34 -7.26 11.02
N GLU A 292 -17.87 -6.95 9.81
CA GLU A 292 -18.46 -7.32 8.51
C GLU A 292 -19.92 -6.85 8.33
N LEU A 293 -20.40 -5.97 9.21
CA LEU A 293 -21.67 -5.30 9.06
C LEU A 293 -21.56 -4.18 8.02
N PRO A 294 -22.66 -3.80 7.35
CA PRO A 294 -22.74 -2.54 6.62
C PRO A 294 -22.11 -1.38 7.41
N ASN A 295 -21.26 -0.61 6.74
CA ASN A 295 -20.65 0.58 7.35
C ASN A 295 -21.65 1.76 7.36
N ARG A 296 -21.22 2.87 7.95
CA ARG A 296 -22.00 4.12 8.00
C ARG A 296 -22.52 4.55 6.63
N LEU A 297 -21.68 4.54 5.59
CA LEU A 297 -22.08 4.99 4.24
C LEU A 297 -23.19 4.09 3.68
N SER A 298 -23.00 2.76 3.73
CA SER A 298 -24.00 1.80 3.23
C SER A 298 -25.31 1.86 4.03
N PHE A 299 -25.25 2.11 5.33
CA PHE A 299 -26.43 2.29 6.16
C PHE A 299 -27.27 3.48 5.70
N TYR A 300 -26.67 4.65 5.52
CA TYR A 300 -27.37 5.86 5.08
C TYR A 300 -27.96 5.71 3.67
N ASP A 301 -27.20 5.16 2.72
CA ASP A 301 -27.68 4.91 1.35
C ASP A 301 -28.91 3.97 1.33
N ARG A 302 -28.88 2.92 2.16
CA ARG A 302 -30.01 1.99 2.30
C ARG A 302 -31.20 2.64 2.98
N LEU A 303 -30.97 3.44 4.03
CA LEU A 303 -32.03 4.16 4.75
C LEU A 303 -32.76 5.14 3.82
N ASP A 304 -32.02 5.94 3.07
CA ASP A 304 -32.56 6.88 2.08
C ASP A 304 -33.40 6.14 1.02
N THR A 305 -32.87 5.04 0.49
CA THR A 305 -33.57 4.21 -0.50
C THR A 305 -34.88 3.65 0.05
N LEU A 306 -34.86 3.10 1.27
CA LEU A 306 -36.03 2.49 1.91
C LEU A 306 -37.09 3.54 2.26
N MET A 307 -36.69 4.71 2.75
CA MET A 307 -37.61 5.80 3.05
C MET A 307 -38.29 6.34 1.78
N LYS A 308 -37.56 6.41 0.65
CA LYS A 308 -38.14 6.79 -0.65
C LYS A 308 -39.08 5.74 -1.24
N GLN A 309 -38.88 4.47 -0.91
CA GLN A 309 -39.69 3.34 -1.39
C GLN A 309 -40.85 2.98 -0.45
N GLN A 310 -40.94 3.63 0.71
CA GLN A 310 -41.96 3.39 1.73
C GLN A 310 -43.38 3.59 1.15
N ARG A 311 -44.27 2.62 1.39
CA ARG A 311 -45.67 2.70 0.97
C ARG A 311 -46.55 3.35 2.04
N PRO A 312 -47.70 3.95 1.68
CA PRO A 312 -48.64 4.47 2.67
C PRO A 312 -49.08 3.40 3.67
N GLY A 313 -48.92 3.69 4.97
CA GLY A 313 -49.26 2.76 6.06
C GLY A 313 -48.15 1.79 6.46
N GLU A 314 -46.98 1.86 5.82
CA GLU A 314 -45.76 1.20 6.26
C GLU A 314 -44.85 2.20 6.99
N PHE A 315 -44.08 1.71 7.95
CA PHE A 315 -43.12 2.47 8.73
C PHE A 315 -41.70 1.94 8.47
N VAL A 316 -40.71 2.80 8.67
CA VAL A 316 -39.30 2.42 8.74
C VAL A 316 -38.79 2.82 10.11
N GLY A 317 -38.32 1.85 10.88
CA GLY A 317 -37.74 2.09 12.21
C GLY A 317 -36.23 2.22 12.13
N VAL A 318 -35.65 3.22 12.78
CA VAL A 318 -34.20 3.31 13.01
C VAL A 318 -33.95 3.13 14.49
N LEU A 319 -33.11 2.15 14.82
CA LEU A 319 -32.60 1.90 16.15
C LEU A 319 -31.12 2.30 16.15
N SER A 320 -30.76 3.34 16.89
CA SER A 320 -29.37 3.69 17.20
C SER A 320 -28.97 2.99 18.49
N LEU A 321 -27.83 2.31 18.52
CA LEU A 321 -27.41 1.46 19.64
C LEU A 321 -25.98 1.76 20.07
N ASP A 322 -25.73 1.64 21.37
CA ASP A 322 -24.41 1.82 21.95
C ASP A 322 -24.15 0.81 23.06
N LEU A 323 -22.96 0.20 23.05
CA LEU A 323 -22.56 -0.75 24.08
C LEU A 323 -22.17 -0.02 25.38
N ASP A 324 -22.98 -0.22 26.43
CA ASP A 324 -22.79 0.48 27.69
C ASP A 324 -21.45 0.16 28.33
N HIS A 325 -20.70 1.19 28.75
CA HIS A 325 -19.40 1.03 29.40
C HIS A 325 -18.32 0.30 28.56
N PHE A 326 -18.44 0.23 27.22
CA PHE A 326 -17.43 -0.39 26.36
C PHE A 326 -16.01 0.16 26.59
N LYS A 327 -15.88 1.47 26.81
CA LYS A 327 -14.60 2.08 27.17
C LYS A 327 -13.95 1.46 28.40
N ALA A 328 -14.73 1.13 29.44
CA ALA A 328 -14.19 0.49 30.65
C ALA A 328 -13.67 -0.92 30.36
N VAL A 329 -14.28 -1.64 29.40
CA VAL A 329 -13.78 -2.94 28.92
C VAL A 329 -12.42 -2.76 28.25
N ASN A 330 -12.28 -1.78 27.34
CA ASN A 330 -10.99 -1.48 26.70
C ASN A 330 -9.91 -1.06 27.71
N ASP A 331 -10.25 -0.18 28.65
CA ASP A 331 -9.32 0.33 29.65
C ASP A 331 -8.85 -0.78 30.61
N THR A 332 -9.68 -1.80 30.85
CA THR A 332 -9.39 -2.89 31.79
C THR A 332 -8.76 -4.13 31.13
N LEU A 333 -9.24 -4.51 29.94
CA LEU A 333 -8.89 -5.77 29.27
C LEU A 333 -8.08 -5.57 27.97
N GLY A 334 -7.98 -4.33 27.47
CA GLY A 334 -7.26 -3.96 26.27
C GLY A 334 -8.12 -3.99 25.00
N HIS A 335 -7.68 -3.24 23.99
CA HIS A 335 -8.36 -3.12 22.70
C HIS A 335 -8.64 -4.47 21.99
N PRO A 336 -7.73 -5.48 21.98
CA PRO A 336 -8.02 -6.75 21.32
C PRO A 336 -9.26 -7.46 21.89
N THR A 337 -9.47 -7.40 23.21
CA THR A 337 -10.66 -7.97 23.84
C THR A 337 -11.91 -7.13 23.53
N GLY A 338 -11.77 -5.81 23.43
CA GLY A 338 -12.83 -4.94 22.94
C GLY A 338 -13.25 -5.26 21.50
N ASP A 339 -12.29 -5.54 20.62
CA ASP A 339 -12.56 -5.92 19.24
C ASP A 339 -13.32 -7.26 19.16
N LEU A 340 -12.92 -8.26 19.96
CA LEU A 340 -13.65 -9.51 20.10
C LEU A 340 -15.09 -9.31 20.62
N LEU A 341 -15.27 -8.38 21.58
CA LEU A 341 -16.58 -8.03 22.09
C LEU A 341 -17.45 -7.40 21.00
N LEU A 342 -16.92 -6.48 20.21
CA LEU A 342 -17.64 -5.84 19.10
C LEU A 342 -18.06 -6.86 18.04
N GLN A 343 -17.18 -7.79 17.68
CA GLN A 343 -17.48 -8.89 16.75
C GLN A 343 -18.58 -9.81 17.31
N ALA A 344 -18.50 -10.17 18.58
CA ALA A 344 -19.51 -11.03 19.22
C ALA A 344 -20.87 -10.32 19.33
N ALA A 345 -20.88 -9.04 19.71
CA ALA A 345 -22.09 -8.22 19.78
C ALA A 345 -22.74 -8.09 18.39
N ALA A 346 -21.96 -7.82 17.35
CA ALA A 346 -22.43 -7.77 15.97
C ALA A 346 -23.12 -9.08 15.54
N ARG A 347 -22.52 -10.24 15.84
CA ARG A 347 -23.12 -11.56 15.56
C ARG A 347 -24.46 -11.74 16.29
N ARG A 348 -24.55 -11.31 17.55
CA ARG A 348 -25.81 -11.39 18.31
C ARG A 348 -26.89 -10.47 17.72
N MET A 349 -26.54 -9.24 17.33
CA MET A 349 -27.45 -8.32 16.65
C MET A 349 -27.95 -8.90 15.32
N GLN A 350 -27.05 -9.49 14.52
CA GLN A 350 -27.42 -10.18 13.28
C GLN A 350 -28.36 -11.36 13.54
N SER A 351 -28.18 -12.12 14.62
CA SER A 351 -29.07 -13.23 14.97
C SER A 351 -30.47 -12.78 15.42
N CYS A 352 -30.60 -11.53 15.90
CA CYS A 352 -31.88 -10.95 16.30
C CYS A 352 -32.70 -10.43 15.11
N ARG A 353 -32.06 -10.19 13.95
CA ARG A 353 -32.71 -9.64 12.76
C ARG A 353 -33.85 -10.54 12.26
N ARG A 354 -34.92 -9.94 11.75
CA ARG A 354 -35.99 -10.67 11.05
C ARG A 354 -36.23 -10.01 9.69
N GLY A 355 -36.68 -10.79 8.71
CA GLY A 355 -37.02 -10.26 7.38
C GLY A 355 -35.85 -9.50 6.74
N GLU A 356 -36.10 -8.24 6.39
CA GLU A 356 -35.18 -7.36 5.66
C GLU A 356 -34.43 -6.38 6.57
N ASP A 357 -34.42 -6.61 7.88
CA ASP A 357 -33.70 -5.78 8.85
C ASP A 357 -32.20 -5.66 8.52
N ILE A 358 -31.67 -4.45 8.61
CA ILE A 358 -30.30 -4.10 8.19
C ILE A 358 -29.50 -3.61 9.39
N PRO A 359 -28.77 -4.48 10.09
CA PRO A 359 -27.79 -4.05 11.08
C PRO A 359 -26.58 -3.41 10.40
N ALA A 360 -25.98 -2.42 11.06
CA ALA A 360 -24.81 -1.69 10.62
C ALA A 360 -23.94 -1.30 11.82
N ARG A 361 -22.65 -1.06 11.57
CA ARG A 361 -21.76 -0.43 12.55
C ARG A 361 -21.39 0.96 12.07
N LEU A 362 -21.68 1.98 12.88
CA LEU A 362 -21.46 3.37 12.52
C LEU A 362 -20.07 3.87 12.91
N GLY A 363 -19.41 3.19 13.86
CA GLY A 363 -18.05 3.45 14.32
C GLY A 363 -17.92 3.21 15.82
N GLY A 364 -16.70 2.92 16.32
CA GLY A 364 -16.49 2.70 17.76
C GLY A 364 -17.38 1.59 18.33
N ASP A 365 -18.13 1.89 19.37
CA ASP A 365 -19.16 1.08 20.04
C ASP A 365 -20.60 1.35 19.53
N GLU A 366 -20.75 2.19 18.49
CA GLU A 366 -22.04 2.59 17.93
C GLU A 366 -22.47 1.65 16.80
N PHE A 367 -23.68 1.11 16.93
CA PHE A 367 -24.37 0.30 15.95
C PHE A 367 -25.69 0.96 15.56
N ALA A 368 -26.24 0.58 14.41
CA ALA A 368 -27.57 0.98 14.00
C ALA A 368 -28.31 -0.18 13.33
N ILE A 369 -29.63 -0.21 13.44
CA ILE A 369 -30.47 -1.16 12.72
C ILE A 369 -31.60 -0.41 12.02
N ILE A 370 -31.74 -0.64 10.73
CA ILE A 370 -32.95 -0.28 9.97
C ILE A 370 -33.91 -1.45 10.07
N GLN A 371 -35.08 -1.25 10.66
CA GLN A 371 -36.16 -2.24 10.67
C GLN A 371 -37.14 -1.93 9.54
N THR A 372 -37.35 -2.89 8.64
CA THR A 372 -38.22 -2.73 7.47
C THR A 372 -38.73 -4.07 6.91
N PRO A 373 -39.95 -4.12 6.35
CA PRO A 373 -41.03 -3.14 6.51
C PRO A 373 -41.65 -3.27 7.91
N VAL A 374 -41.97 -2.14 8.56
CA VAL A 374 -42.68 -2.15 9.85
C VAL A 374 -44.16 -1.86 9.60
N LYS A 375 -45.04 -2.71 10.12
CA LYS A 375 -46.50 -2.50 10.03
C LYS A 375 -47.08 -1.92 11.31
N ASP A 376 -46.51 -2.30 12.45
CA ASP A 376 -46.93 -1.84 13.76
C ASP A 376 -45.67 -1.40 14.56
N PRO A 377 -45.64 -0.20 15.17
CA PRO A 377 -44.53 0.22 16.03
C PRO A 377 -44.18 -0.74 17.18
N SER A 378 -45.10 -1.63 17.59
CA SER A 378 -44.80 -2.71 18.54
C SER A 378 -43.78 -3.72 18.01
N ASP A 379 -43.63 -3.87 16.69
CA ASP A 379 -42.58 -4.68 16.06
C ASP A 379 -41.17 -4.15 16.40
N ILE A 380 -41.03 -2.81 16.48
CA ILE A 380 -39.79 -2.15 16.86
C ILE A 380 -39.49 -2.37 18.33
N THR A 381 -40.53 -2.25 19.18
CA THR A 381 -40.42 -2.55 20.62
C THR A 381 -39.96 -3.99 20.87
N ALA A 382 -40.51 -4.94 20.12
CA ALA A 382 -40.14 -6.35 20.22
C ALA A 382 -38.70 -6.61 19.74
N LEU A 383 -38.23 -5.91 18.70
CA LEU A 383 -36.83 -6.00 18.27
C LEU A 383 -35.88 -5.40 19.33
N ALA A 384 -36.16 -4.19 19.83
CA ALA A 384 -35.34 -3.52 20.84
C ALA A 384 -35.19 -4.37 22.12
N SER A 385 -36.30 -4.98 22.59
CA SER A 385 -36.29 -5.84 23.78
C SER A 385 -35.42 -7.09 23.57
N ARG A 386 -35.52 -7.75 22.40
CA ARG A 386 -34.69 -8.92 22.07
C ARG A 386 -33.21 -8.56 21.96
N LEU A 387 -32.89 -7.38 21.40
CA LEU A 387 -31.52 -6.91 21.29
C LEU A 387 -30.89 -6.68 22.67
N ILE A 388 -31.63 -6.02 23.59
CA ILE A 388 -31.18 -5.81 24.96
C ILE A 388 -30.90 -7.15 25.65
N GLU A 389 -31.82 -8.10 25.56
CA GLU A 389 -31.65 -9.43 26.17
C GLU A 389 -30.45 -10.19 25.58
N ALA A 390 -30.35 -10.25 24.25
CA ALA A 390 -29.31 -10.98 23.56
C ALA A 390 -27.92 -10.37 23.82
N VAL A 391 -27.79 -9.05 23.70
CA VAL A 391 -26.50 -8.36 23.90
C VAL A 391 -26.08 -8.39 25.36
N SER A 392 -27.01 -8.33 26.31
CA SER A 392 -26.71 -8.37 27.75
C SER A 392 -26.27 -9.73 28.29
N ALA A 393 -26.43 -10.81 27.51
CA ALA A 393 -25.98 -12.12 27.94
C ALA A 393 -24.43 -12.16 28.12
N PRO A 394 -23.88 -12.96 29.05
CA PRO A 394 -22.43 -13.04 29.23
C PRO A 394 -21.70 -13.46 27.95
N TYR A 395 -20.56 -12.84 27.67
CA TYR A 395 -19.65 -13.20 26.58
C TYR A 395 -18.48 -14.00 27.15
N ASP A 396 -18.06 -15.05 26.46
CA ASP A 396 -16.80 -15.74 26.72
C ASP A 396 -15.77 -15.26 25.69
N LEU A 397 -14.86 -14.39 26.14
CA LEU A 397 -13.83 -13.77 25.31
C LEU A 397 -12.47 -14.19 25.86
N ASP A 398 -11.77 -15.08 25.15
CA ASP A 398 -10.49 -15.65 25.56
C ASP A 398 -10.48 -16.23 26.98
N GLY A 399 -11.55 -16.94 27.36
CA GLY A 399 -11.69 -17.59 28.67
C GLY A 399 -12.06 -16.62 29.81
N ARG A 400 -12.46 -15.39 29.49
CA ARG A 400 -12.95 -14.39 30.45
C ARG A 400 -14.43 -14.12 30.19
N GLN A 401 -15.22 -14.09 31.27
CA GLN A 401 -16.60 -13.63 31.17
C GLN A 401 -16.68 -12.11 31.21
N VAL A 402 -17.28 -11.54 30.18
CA VAL A 402 -17.58 -10.10 30.08
C VAL A 402 -19.09 -9.92 29.97
N ILE A 403 -19.64 -8.96 30.72
CA ILE A 403 -21.06 -8.59 30.65
C ILE A 403 -21.10 -7.12 30.28
N VAL A 404 -21.84 -6.79 29.22
CA VAL A 404 -22.03 -5.43 28.72
C VAL A 404 -23.52 -5.21 28.46
N GLY A 405 -24.03 -4.04 28.80
CA GLY A 405 -25.40 -3.63 28.45
C GLY A 405 -25.46 -3.03 27.06
N ILE A 406 -26.66 -2.70 26.59
CA ILE A 406 -26.85 -1.91 25.39
C ILE A 406 -27.96 -0.88 25.59
N SER A 407 -27.64 0.38 25.30
CA SER A 407 -28.62 1.44 25.23
C SER A 407 -29.14 1.59 23.80
N ILE A 408 -30.44 1.80 23.63
CA ILE A 408 -31.08 1.89 22.31
C ILE A 408 -31.95 3.15 22.22
N GLY A 409 -31.72 3.96 21.20
CA GLY A 409 -32.60 5.05 20.80
C GLY A 409 -33.38 4.70 19.54
N VAL A 410 -34.68 4.98 19.53
CA VAL A 410 -35.57 4.58 18.44
C VAL A 410 -36.24 5.80 17.83
N ALA A 411 -36.24 5.91 16.51
CA ALA A 411 -37.05 6.86 15.75
C ALA A 411 -37.78 6.16 14.61
N VAL A 412 -38.99 6.62 14.28
CA VAL A 412 -39.87 5.98 13.30
C VAL A 412 -40.23 6.95 12.18
N ALA A 413 -39.93 6.59 10.93
CA ALA A 413 -40.41 7.33 9.77
C ALA A 413 -41.81 6.85 9.35
N PRO A 414 -42.72 7.78 8.96
CA PRO A 414 -42.45 9.20 8.74
C PRO A 414 -42.71 10.13 9.96
N SER A 415 -43.16 9.61 11.11
CA SER A 415 -43.62 10.46 12.24
C SER A 415 -42.50 11.27 12.89
N ASP A 416 -41.31 10.70 12.98
CA ASP A 416 -40.15 11.29 13.65
C ASP A 416 -39.14 11.87 12.65
N GLY A 417 -39.45 11.87 11.35
CA GLY A 417 -38.59 12.40 10.30
C GLY A 417 -38.91 11.82 8.93
N THR A 418 -38.71 12.65 7.90
CA THR A 418 -38.91 12.28 6.48
C THR A 418 -37.62 12.26 5.67
N ASP A 419 -36.47 12.45 6.33
CA ASP A 419 -35.13 12.41 5.75
C ASP A 419 -34.20 11.60 6.68
N PRO A 420 -33.24 10.82 6.14
CA PRO A 420 -32.31 10.00 6.93
C PRO A 420 -31.57 10.76 8.04
N ASP A 421 -31.10 11.98 7.77
CA ASP A 421 -30.31 12.76 8.74
C ASP A 421 -31.16 13.18 9.94
N VAL A 422 -32.41 13.60 9.68
CA VAL A 422 -33.36 13.97 10.75
C VAL A 422 -33.73 12.75 11.58
N LEU A 423 -34.01 11.62 10.92
CA LEU A 423 -34.41 10.39 11.59
C LEU A 423 -33.27 9.84 12.47
N MET A 424 -32.05 9.84 11.95
CA MET A 424 -30.86 9.41 12.71
C MET A 424 -30.59 10.35 13.89
N LYS A 425 -30.64 11.67 13.68
CA LYS A 425 -30.50 12.67 14.77
C LYS A 425 -31.51 12.39 15.90
N ASN A 426 -32.75 12.09 15.55
CA ASN A 426 -33.81 11.85 16.53
C ASN A 426 -33.62 10.50 17.24
N ALA A 427 -33.15 9.46 16.55
CA ALA A 427 -32.75 8.20 17.18
C ALA A 427 -31.59 8.41 18.17
N ASP A 428 -30.59 9.22 17.83
CA ASP A 428 -29.45 9.53 18.72
C ASP A 428 -29.88 10.33 19.96
N LEU A 429 -30.82 11.27 19.81
CA LEU A 429 -31.42 11.98 20.95
C LEU A 429 -32.13 11.01 21.91
N ALA A 430 -32.84 10.03 21.36
CA ALA A 430 -33.48 8.99 22.16
C ALA A 430 -32.45 8.06 22.84
N LEU A 431 -31.36 7.72 22.15
CA LEU A 431 -30.26 6.91 22.67
C LEU A 431 -29.57 7.62 23.85
N TYR A 432 -29.33 8.92 23.73
CA TYR A 432 -28.79 9.72 24.82
C TYR A 432 -29.67 9.66 26.07
N ARG A 433 -31.00 9.75 25.93
CA ARG A 433 -31.93 9.60 27.06
C ARG A 433 -31.88 8.19 27.64
N ALA A 434 -31.80 7.15 26.81
CA ALA A 434 -31.64 5.77 27.28
C ALA A 434 -30.40 5.60 28.17
N LYS A 435 -29.27 6.21 27.78
CA LYS A 435 -28.05 6.24 28.63
C LYS A 435 -28.25 7.03 29.92
N ALA A 436 -28.93 8.17 29.86
CA ALA A 436 -29.20 9.01 31.04
C ALA A 436 -30.11 8.33 32.08
N ASP A 437 -30.98 7.42 31.64
CA ASP A 437 -31.88 6.63 32.50
C ASP A 437 -31.18 5.41 33.15
N GLY A 438 -29.85 5.32 33.05
CA GLY A 438 -29.03 4.26 33.65
C GLY A 438 -28.52 3.21 32.67
N GLY A 439 -28.80 3.37 31.37
CA GLY A 439 -28.40 2.44 30.32
C GLY A 439 -29.18 1.14 30.33
N ASN A 440 -28.83 0.22 29.44
CA ASN A 440 -29.47 -1.09 29.29
C ASN A 440 -31.00 -1.04 29.08
N VAL A 441 -31.47 -0.01 28.37
CA VAL A 441 -32.88 0.24 28.07
C VAL A 441 -33.04 0.78 26.65
N TYR A 442 -34.26 0.77 26.13
CA TYR A 442 -34.60 1.50 24.92
C TYR A 442 -35.51 2.70 25.22
N ARG A 443 -35.42 3.74 24.38
CA ARG A 443 -36.33 4.88 24.38
C ARG A 443 -36.75 5.22 22.95
N PHE A 444 -38.03 5.48 22.75
CA PHE A 444 -38.54 6.10 21.52
C PHE A 444 -38.31 7.60 21.57
N PHE A 445 -38.04 8.20 20.43
CA PHE A 445 -37.99 9.63 20.28
C PHE A 445 -39.33 10.26 20.66
N GLU A 446 -39.25 11.33 21.43
CA GLU A 446 -40.36 12.20 21.81
C GLU A 446 -40.01 13.62 21.37
N HIS A 447 -40.95 14.38 20.82
CA HIS A 447 -40.65 15.71 20.30
C HIS A 447 -40.14 16.69 21.39
N GLU A 448 -40.41 16.41 22.67
CA GLU A 448 -39.87 17.15 23.82
C GLU A 448 -38.39 16.80 24.15
N MET A 449 -37.78 15.83 23.48
CA MET A 449 -36.37 15.40 23.66
C MET A 449 -35.38 16.51 23.38
N ASP A 450 -35.47 17.13 22.20
CA ASP A 450 -34.51 18.16 21.79
C ASP A 450 -34.54 19.35 22.77
N ALA A 451 -35.74 19.79 23.16
CA ALA A 451 -35.91 20.88 24.13
C ALA A 451 -35.31 20.57 25.52
N ARG A 452 -35.55 19.37 26.06
CA ARG A 452 -34.96 18.96 27.36
C ARG A 452 -33.44 18.82 27.29
N MET A 453 -32.91 18.32 26.18
CA MET A 453 -31.47 18.18 25.96
C MET A 453 -30.77 19.54 25.92
N GLN A 454 -31.31 20.48 25.15
CA GLN A 454 -30.79 21.85 25.11
C GLN A 454 -30.89 22.53 26.48
N ALA A 455 -32.02 22.35 27.18
CA ALA A 455 -32.19 22.89 28.54
C ALA A 455 -31.13 22.33 29.51
N ARG A 456 -30.88 21.01 29.51
CA ARG A 456 -29.84 20.39 30.34
C ARG A 456 -28.43 20.90 30.02
N ARG A 457 -28.09 21.04 28.73
CA ARG A 457 -26.77 21.54 28.32
C ARG A 457 -26.53 22.97 28.78
N LEU A 458 -27.56 23.82 28.71
CA LEU A 458 -27.49 25.18 29.24
C LEU A 458 -27.31 25.17 30.76
N ILE A 459 -28.08 24.34 31.48
CA ILE A 459 -27.91 24.16 32.93
C ILE A 459 -26.48 23.71 33.27
N GLU A 460 -25.88 22.77 32.52
CA GLU A 460 -24.48 22.36 32.75
C GLU A 460 -23.52 23.54 32.61
N LEU A 461 -23.64 24.31 31.52
CA LEU A 461 -22.75 25.45 31.25
C LEU A 461 -22.87 26.49 32.36
N ASP A 462 -24.09 26.83 32.75
CA ASP A 462 -24.36 27.85 33.75
C ASP A 462 -23.93 27.36 35.14
N LEU A 463 -24.15 26.08 35.47
CA LEU A 463 -23.72 25.49 36.74
C LEU A 463 -22.19 25.48 36.86
N ARG A 464 -21.47 25.18 35.76
CA ARG A 464 -20.01 25.23 35.74
C ARG A 464 -19.50 26.67 35.97
N LYS A 465 -20.16 27.68 35.39
CA LYS A 465 -19.84 29.10 35.66
C LYS A 465 -20.12 29.45 37.12
N ALA A 466 -21.28 29.08 37.66
CA ALA A 466 -21.70 29.38 39.02
C ALA A 466 -20.73 28.79 40.07
N ILE A 467 -20.30 27.55 39.88
CA ILE A 467 -19.31 26.89 40.76
C ILE A 467 -17.96 27.60 40.70
N HIS A 468 -17.54 28.09 39.52
CA HIS A 468 -16.25 28.76 39.35
C HIS A 468 -16.25 30.19 39.88
N ASN A 469 -17.28 30.97 39.57
CA ASN A 469 -17.38 32.39 39.91
C ASN A 469 -17.79 32.60 41.37
N GLY A 470 -18.57 31.67 41.93
CA GLY A 470 -19.14 31.76 43.27
C GLY A 470 -20.26 32.82 43.38
N GLY A 471 -20.92 32.85 44.54
CA GLY A 471 -21.91 33.89 44.88
C GLY A 471 -23.33 33.67 44.36
N GLU A 472 -23.58 32.60 43.61
CA GLU A 472 -24.92 32.26 43.09
C GLU A 472 -25.64 31.18 43.90
N PHE A 473 -24.93 30.49 44.79
CA PHE A 473 -25.47 29.44 45.65
C PHE A 473 -25.76 29.97 47.05
N GLU A 474 -26.86 29.51 47.64
CA GLU A 474 -27.22 29.79 49.03
C GLU A 474 -27.68 28.50 49.72
N LEU A 475 -27.51 28.47 51.05
CA LEU A 475 -27.98 27.38 51.89
C LEU A 475 -29.13 27.88 52.76
N LEU A 476 -30.26 27.21 52.64
CA LEU A 476 -31.36 27.33 53.59
C LEU A 476 -31.26 26.22 54.63
N TYR A 477 -31.76 26.46 55.83
CA TYR A 477 -31.65 25.51 56.93
C TYR A 477 -33.03 25.15 57.46
N GLN A 478 -33.37 23.86 57.37
CA GLN A 478 -34.64 23.35 57.89
C GLN A 478 -34.43 22.73 59.28
N PRO A 479 -35.02 23.28 60.35
CA PRO A 479 -34.81 22.76 61.69
C PRO A 479 -35.52 21.41 61.90
N MET A 480 -34.81 20.49 62.51
CA MET A 480 -35.32 19.23 63.06
C MET A 480 -35.47 19.38 64.57
N ILE A 481 -36.66 19.06 65.06
CA ILE A 481 -37.08 19.33 66.44
C ILE A 481 -37.09 18.03 67.26
N ASP A 482 -36.47 18.04 68.44
CA ASP A 482 -36.60 16.95 69.39
C ASP A 482 -38.05 16.89 69.92
N VAL A 483 -38.72 15.77 69.69
CA VAL A 483 -40.16 15.62 69.98
C VAL A 483 -40.45 15.64 71.50
N LYS A 484 -39.48 15.33 72.35
CA LYS A 484 -39.67 15.28 73.81
C LYS A 484 -39.52 16.66 74.46
N THR A 485 -38.57 17.45 73.98
CA THR A 485 -38.15 18.73 74.57
C THR A 485 -38.68 19.94 73.80
N GLY A 486 -39.05 19.76 72.53
CA GLY A 486 -39.46 20.84 71.64
C GLY A 486 -38.31 21.77 71.20
N ALA A 487 -37.06 21.43 71.53
CA ALA A 487 -35.87 22.18 71.14
C ALA A 487 -35.41 21.80 69.73
N VAL A 488 -34.72 22.74 69.07
CA VAL A 488 -34.02 22.44 67.81
C VAL A 488 -32.81 21.57 68.13
N ASP A 489 -32.74 20.40 67.52
CA ASP A 489 -31.66 19.43 67.70
C ASP A 489 -30.62 19.58 66.57
N SER A 490 -31.10 19.68 65.33
CA SER A 490 -30.27 19.74 64.13
C SER A 490 -30.95 20.54 63.02
N CYS A 491 -30.20 20.94 62.01
CA CYS A 491 -30.75 21.62 60.82
C CYS A 491 -30.25 20.94 59.55
N GLU A 492 -31.16 20.62 58.62
CA GLU A 492 -30.78 20.14 57.29
C GLU A 492 -30.39 21.31 56.38
N ALA A 493 -29.20 21.25 55.78
CA ALA A 493 -28.71 22.22 54.82
C ALA A 493 -29.28 21.91 53.42
N LEU A 494 -30.07 22.85 52.90
CA LEU A 494 -30.78 22.74 51.64
C LEU A 494 -30.24 23.77 50.64
N LEU A 495 -29.56 23.27 49.61
CA LEU A 495 -28.99 24.09 48.55
C LEU A 495 -30.08 24.79 47.73
N ARG A 496 -29.84 26.04 47.36
CA ARG A 496 -30.58 26.78 46.33
C ARG A 496 -29.59 27.45 45.40
N TRP A 497 -29.98 27.58 44.14
CA TRP A 497 -29.17 28.26 43.13
C TRP A 497 -29.96 29.41 42.52
N SER A 498 -29.47 30.63 42.70
CA SER A 498 -30.03 31.81 42.06
C SER A 498 -29.28 32.08 40.76
N SER A 499 -29.73 31.45 39.68
CA SER A 499 -29.15 31.65 38.34
C SER A 499 -29.50 33.04 37.81
N PRO A 500 -28.51 33.81 37.30
CA PRO A 500 -28.78 35.12 36.69
C PRO A 500 -29.73 35.06 35.48
N GLU A 501 -29.65 33.97 34.71
CA GLU A 501 -30.44 33.79 33.49
C GLU A 501 -31.80 33.12 33.75
N ARG A 502 -31.91 32.30 34.82
CA ARG A 502 -33.08 31.42 35.07
C ARG A 502 -33.85 31.72 36.35
N GLY A 503 -33.33 32.60 37.21
CA GLY A 503 -33.91 32.88 38.53
C GLY A 503 -33.60 31.77 39.54
N LEU A 504 -34.44 31.66 40.56
CA LEU A 504 -34.28 30.65 41.62
C LEU A 504 -34.55 29.25 41.07
N MET A 505 -33.53 28.40 41.09
CA MET A 505 -33.57 27.01 40.69
C MET A 505 -33.55 26.09 41.91
N MET A 506 -34.41 25.06 41.86
CA MET A 506 -34.53 24.06 42.91
C MET A 506 -33.59 22.86 42.65
N PRO A 507 -33.11 22.16 43.71
CA PRO A 507 -32.15 21.06 43.56
C PRO A 507 -32.55 19.96 42.57
N ASP A 508 -33.82 19.64 42.48
CA ASP A 508 -34.36 18.66 41.53
C ASP A 508 -34.12 19.04 40.05
N GLU A 509 -33.95 20.33 39.76
CA GLU A 509 -33.70 20.82 38.41
C GLU A 509 -32.22 20.71 37.98
N PHE A 510 -31.25 20.85 38.90
CA PHE A 510 -29.82 20.93 38.56
C PHE A 510 -28.95 19.83 39.17
N ILE A 511 -29.35 19.18 40.27
CA ILE A 511 -28.57 18.08 40.86
C ILE A 511 -28.39 16.91 39.89
N PRO A 512 -29.42 16.46 39.13
CA PRO A 512 -29.22 15.39 38.14
C PRO A 512 -28.18 15.74 37.07
N VAL A 513 -28.10 17.02 36.67
CA VAL A 513 -27.09 17.51 35.72
C VAL A 513 -25.71 17.52 36.37
N ALA A 514 -25.63 17.98 37.62
CA ALA A 514 -24.38 17.99 38.39
C ALA A 514 -23.81 16.58 38.57
N GLU A 515 -24.66 15.58 38.82
CA GLU A 515 -24.26 14.18 38.96
C GLU A 515 -23.74 13.59 37.66
N ALA A 516 -24.49 13.75 36.56
CA ALA A 516 -24.14 13.22 35.25
C ALA A 516 -22.82 13.80 34.70
N THR A 517 -22.51 15.04 35.07
CA THR A 517 -21.32 15.79 34.58
C THR A 517 -20.16 15.76 35.57
N GLY A 518 -20.34 15.17 36.75
CA GLY A 518 -19.36 15.16 37.83
C GLY A 518 -19.18 16.48 38.57
N LEU A 519 -19.93 17.53 38.20
CA LEU A 519 -19.95 18.84 38.89
C LEU A 519 -20.51 18.73 40.32
N ILE A 520 -21.21 17.65 40.66
CA ILE A 520 -21.71 17.39 42.02
C ILE A 520 -20.58 17.28 43.06
N VAL A 521 -19.37 16.89 42.64
CA VAL A 521 -18.22 16.79 43.55
C VAL A 521 -17.78 18.18 44.03
N PRO A 522 -17.34 19.11 43.16
CA PRO A 522 -16.97 20.45 43.61
C PRO A 522 -18.12 21.23 44.23
N LEU A 523 -19.36 21.03 43.76
CA LEU A 523 -20.54 21.64 44.37
C LEU A 523 -20.75 21.15 45.80
N GLY A 524 -20.63 19.85 46.05
CA GLY A 524 -20.77 19.29 47.39
C GLY A 524 -19.64 19.70 48.34
N GLU A 525 -18.42 19.92 47.83
CA GLU A 525 -17.32 20.50 48.62
C GLU A 525 -17.67 21.92 49.10
N TRP A 526 -18.25 22.73 48.21
CA TRP A 526 -18.75 24.07 48.56
C TRP A 526 -19.86 23.99 49.62
N VAL A 527 -20.86 23.11 49.44
CA VAL A 527 -21.97 22.94 50.39
C VAL A 527 -21.45 22.52 51.77
N LEU A 528 -20.57 21.51 51.83
CA LEU A 528 -19.99 21.03 53.09
C LEU A 528 -19.28 22.15 53.86
N TYR A 529 -18.43 22.91 53.18
CA TYR A 529 -17.69 24.00 53.80
C TYR A 529 -18.63 25.07 54.36
N HIS A 530 -19.56 25.57 53.53
CA HIS A 530 -20.44 26.66 53.93
C HIS A 530 -21.45 26.25 55.02
N ALA A 531 -21.96 25.02 54.98
CA ALA A 531 -22.82 24.48 56.03
C ALA A 531 -22.08 24.41 57.37
N CYS A 532 -20.83 23.94 57.38
CA CYS A 532 -20.04 23.86 58.61
C CYS A 532 -19.70 25.24 59.17
N VAL A 533 -19.33 26.20 58.31
CA VAL A 533 -19.02 27.58 58.72
C VAL A 533 -20.22 28.26 59.36
N GLU A 534 -21.42 28.05 58.82
CA GLU A 534 -22.64 28.63 59.39
C GLU A 534 -23.02 27.93 60.70
N ALA A 535 -22.97 26.60 60.74
CA ALA A 535 -23.29 25.81 61.93
C ALA A 535 -22.36 26.10 63.12
N ALA A 536 -21.09 26.42 62.86
CA ALA A 536 -20.13 26.80 63.90
C ALA A 536 -20.56 28.07 64.67
N ARG A 537 -21.44 28.90 64.09
CA ARG A 537 -21.98 30.13 64.71
C ARG A 537 -23.26 29.89 65.50
N TRP A 538 -23.89 28.72 65.36
CA TRP A 538 -25.14 28.42 66.05
C TRP A 538 -24.90 28.16 67.54
N PRO A 539 -25.88 28.51 68.40
CA PRO A 539 -25.75 28.33 69.85
C PRO A 539 -25.85 26.85 70.24
N GLY A 540 -25.11 26.46 71.28
CA GLY A 540 -25.20 25.13 71.89
C GLY A 540 -24.71 24.00 70.99
N GLU A 541 -25.38 22.86 71.09
CA GLU A 541 -25.02 21.60 70.42
C GLU A 541 -25.80 21.37 69.11
N ILE A 542 -26.40 22.43 68.52
CA ILE A 542 -27.20 22.27 67.30
C ILE A 542 -26.31 21.78 66.16
N SER A 543 -26.63 20.62 65.59
CA SER A 543 -25.86 20.03 64.49
C SER A 543 -26.41 20.44 63.12
N VAL A 544 -25.62 20.24 62.06
CA VAL A 544 -26.03 20.46 60.67
C VAL A 544 -25.94 19.16 59.89
N SER A 545 -26.95 18.86 59.09
CA SER A 545 -26.94 17.70 58.20
C SER A 545 -26.74 18.15 56.75
N VAL A 546 -25.77 17.54 56.05
CA VAL A 546 -25.47 17.83 54.65
C VAL A 546 -25.75 16.61 53.78
N ASN A 547 -26.59 16.79 52.77
CA ASN A 547 -26.91 15.75 51.80
C ASN A 547 -25.72 15.42 50.88
N LEU A 548 -25.47 14.13 50.66
CA LEU A 548 -24.43 13.64 49.75
C LEU A 548 -25.04 12.79 48.64
N SER A 549 -24.66 13.08 47.40
CA SER A 549 -24.99 12.27 46.23
C SER A 549 -24.24 10.93 46.21
N PRO A 550 -24.82 9.84 45.66
CA PRO A 550 -24.11 8.57 45.41
C PRO A 550 -22.81 8.74 44.62
N ALA A 551 -22.73 9.71 43.70
CA ALA A 551 -21.53 9.97 42.92
C ALA A 551 -20.37 10.51 43.78
N GLN A 552 -20.67 11.23 44.87
CA GLN A 552 -19.66 11.73 45.80
C GLN A 552 -19.02 10.61 46.63
N PHE A 553 -19.77 9.54 46.95
CA PHE A 553 -19.21 8.36 47.64
C PHE A 553 -18.18 7.61 46.80
N LYS A 554 -18.27 7.68 45.47
CA LYS A 554 -17.27 7.11 44.56
C LYS A 554 -15.98 7.94 44.50
N SER A 555 -16.02 9.20 44.96
CA SER A 555 -14.86 10.09 44.98
C SER A 555 -13.91 9.74 46.13
N LYS A 556 -12.66 9.40 45.79
CA LYS A 556 -11.58 9.18 46.78
C LYS A 556 -11.28 10.42 47.63
N LYS A 557 -11.80 11.59 47.26
CA LYS A 557 -11.56 12.86 47.97
C LYS A 557 -12.55 13.15 49.09
N LEU A 558 -13.70 12.47 49.14
CA LEU A 558 -14.80 12.82 50.07
C LEU A 558 -14.34 12.97 51.53
N VAL A 559 -13.61 11.98 52.05
CA VAL A 559 -13.09 12.00 53.44
C VAL A 559 -12.18 13.20 53.68
N ARG A 560 -11.36 13.56 52.69
CA ARG A 560 -10.49 14.74 52.78
C ARG A 560 -11.30 16.03 52.77
N SER A 561 -12.32 16.13 51.93
CA SER A 561 -13.18 17.32 51.84
C SER A 561 -13.95 17.56 53.13
N ILE A 562 -14.48 16.51 53.77
CA ILE A 562 -15.13 16.60 55.10
C ILE A 562 -14.14 17.08 56.17
N LYS A 563 -12.94 16.47 56.23
CA LYS A 563 -11.90 16.88 57.19
C LYS A 563 -11.49 18.34 57.03
N ASN A 564 -11.34 18.80 55.79
CA ASN A 564 -11.00 20.18 55.50
C ASN A 564 -12.12 21.13 55.93
N ALA A 565 -13.38 20.82 55.60
CA ALA A 565 -14.53 21.64 55.99
C ALA A 565 -14.64 21.80 57.52
N LEU A 566 -14.49 20.72 58.29
CA LEU A 566 -14.50 20.77 59.76
C LEU A 566 -13.29 21.56 60.31
N ALA A 567 -12.09 21.32 59.77
CA ALA A 567 -10.89 22.00 60.24
C ALA A 567 -10.90 23.51 59.97
N GLU A 568 -11.42 23.93 58.81
CA GLU A 568 -11.47 25.35 58.43
C GLU A 568 -12.64 26.10 59.09
N SER A 569 -13.78 25.44 59.30
CA SER A 569 -14.94 26.04 59.99
C SER A 569 -14.79 26.07 61.51
N GLY A 570 -14.00 25.14 62.08
CA GLY A 570 -13.91 24.91 63.51
C GLY A 570 -15.12 24.18 64.12
N LEU A 571 -16.03 23.63 63.31
CA LEU A 571 -17.17 22.86 63.79
C LEU A 571 -16.70 21.52 64.40
N PRO A 572 -17.13 21.17 65.62
CA PRO A 572 -16.93 19.83 66.17
C PRO A 572 -17.50 18.73 65.28
N ALA A 573 -16.79 17.62 65.13
CA ALA A 573 -17.15 16.56 64.17
C ALA A 573 -18.45 15.82 64.52
N ASP A 574 -18.87 15.84 65.79
CA ASP A 574 -20.15 15.32 66.27
C ASP A 574 -21.35 16.21 65.94
N ARG A 575 -21.10 17.40 65.37
CA ARG A 575 -22.14 18.36 64.93
C ARG A 575 -22.37 18.39 63.41
N LEU A 576 -21.79 17.47 62.62
CA LEU A 576 -21.97 17.34 61.16
C LEU A 576 -22.51 15.96 60.75
#